data_AF-A0A1E4L2K8-F1
#
_entry.id   AF-A0A1E4L2K8-F1
#
_cell.length_a   1.000
_cell.length_b   1.000
_cell.length_c   1.000
_cell.angle_alpha   90.00
_cell.angle_beta   90.00
_cell.angle_gamma   90.00
#
_symmetry.space_group_name_H-M   'P 1'
#
loop_
_entity.id
_entity.type
_entity.pdbx_description
1 polymer ?
#
loop_
_entity_poly.entity_id
_entity_poly.type
_entity_poly.pdbx_seq_one_letter_code
_entity_poly.pdbx_strand_id
1 'polypeptide(L)' 'MSDLSPLEEHFPRLVHEIVAFWGAPTCFDQLQALLVDSRGGRKGFPADVYSDLSLLLTLVPRPKGPYDIWNDALDADKTG' A
#
# COMPACT_ATOMS: atom_id res chain seq x y z
N MET A 1 16.56 13.82 -18.05
CA MET A 1 16.07 13.16 -16.82
C MET A 1 14.68 12.70 -17.17
N SER A 2 14.36 11.42 -17.02
CA SER A 2 12.99 10.95 -17.22
C SER A 2 12.10 11.57 -16.15
N ASP A 3 10.87 11.94 -16.51
CA ASP A 3 9.85 12.43 -15.57
C ASP A 3 9.13 11.28 -14.82
N LEU A 4 9.57 10.04 -15.04
CA LEU A 4 8.97 8.83 -14.49
C LEU A 4 9.57 8.50 -13.12
N SER A 5 8.72 8.01 -12.22
CA SER A 5 9.16 7.46 -10.95
C SER A 5 10.01 6.18 -11.16
N PRO A 6 10.94 5.86 -10.25
CA PRO A 6 11.67 4.59 -10.28
C PRO A 6 10.76 3.37 -10.44
N LEU A 7 9.58 3.39 -9.81
CA LEU A 7 8.56 2.35 -9.98
C LEU A 7 8.07 2.23 -11.43
N GLU A 8 7.80 3.36 -12.11
CA GLU A 8 7.36 3.39 -13.51
C GLU A 8 8.46 3.00 -14.50
N GLU A 9 9.71 3.40 -14.23
CA GLU A 9 10.85 3.04 -15.07
C GLU A 9 11.18 1.55 -15.01
N HIS A 10 11.20 0.98 -13.81
CA HIS A 10 11.61 -0.42 -13.61
C HIS A 10 10.46 -1.41 -13.77
N PHE A 11 9.23 -1.02 -13.39
CA PHE A 11 8.07 -1.92 -13.33
C PHE A 11 6.79 -1.30 -13.91
N PRO A 12 6.77 -0.88 -15.20
CA PRO A 12 5.61 -0.22 -15.80
C PRO A 12 4.34 -1.09 -15.79
N ARG A 13 4.48 -2.42 -15.88
CA ARG A 13 3.35 -3.35 -15.77
C ARG A 13 2.73 -3.35 -14.37
N LEU A 14 3.57 -3.27 -13.34
CA LEU A 14 3.11 -3.24 -11.95
C LEU A 14 2.33 -1.95 -11.67
N VAL A 15 2.75 -0.82 -12.25
CA VAL A 15 2.01 0.45 -12.15
C VAL A 15 0.61 0.32 -12.74
N HIS A 16 0.47 -0.28 -13.92
CA HIS A 16 -0.84 -0.52 -14.52
C HIS A 16 -1.73 -1.41 -13.64
N GLU A 17 -1.16 -2.44 -13.01
CA GLU A 17 -1.89 -3.28 -12.06
C GLU A 17 -2.33 -2.47 -10.82
N ILE A 18 -1.42 -1.69 -10.23
CA ILE A 18 -1.72 -0.82 -9.08
C ILE A 18 -2.85 0.15 -9.40
N VAL A 19 -2.80 0.80 -10.56
CA VAL A 19 -3.86 1.72 -11.01
C VAL A 19 -5.20 0.99 -11.17
N ALA A 20 -5.20 -0.26 -11.66
CA ALA A 20 -6.42 -1.02 -11.89
C ALA A 20 -7.17 -1.36 -10.59
N PHE A 21 -6.47 -1.54 -9.46
CA PHE A 21 -7.09 -1.77 -8.15
C PHE A 21 -7.03 -0.56 -7.21
N TRP A 22 -6.54 0.60 -7.69
CA TRP A 22 -6.42 1.79 -6.86
C TRP A 22 -7.79 2.27 -6.38
N GLY A 23 -7.91 2.53 -5.07
CA GLY A 23 -9.18 2.92 -4.43
C GLY A 23 -10.16 1.77 -4.20
N ALA A 24 -9.87 0.55 -4.66
CA ALA A 24 -10.66 -0.62 -4.28
C ALA A 24 -10.47 -0.94 -2.78
N PRO A 25 -11.46 -1.56 -2.10
CA PRO A 25 -11.32 -1.99 -0.71
C PRO A 25 -10.13 -2.93 -0.46
N THR A 26 -9.72 -3.68 -1.49
CA THR A 26 -8.58 -4.61 -1.47
C THR A 26 -7.24 -3.93 -1.76
N CYS A 27 -7.23 -2.63 -2.09
CA CYS A 27 -6.03 -1.92 -2.53
C CYS A 27 -4.89 -2.00 -1.50
N PHE A 28 -5.23 -1.78 -0.22
CA PHE A 28 -4.25 -1.85 0.87
C PHE A 28 -3.62 -3.24 0.97
N ASP A 29 -4.44 -4.29 0.99
CA ASP A 29 -3.97 -5.67 1.13
C ASP A 29 -3.12 -6.09 -0.07
N GLN A 30 -3.49 -5.65 -1.28
CA GLN A 30 -2.75 -5.93 -2.50
C GLN A 30 -1.39 -5.22 -2.50
N LEU A 31 -1.34 -3.93 -2.15
CA LEU A 31 -0.06 -3.20 -2.00
C LEU A 31 0.81 -3.80 -0.90
N GLN A 32 0.21 -4.13 0.25
CA GLN A 32 0.93 -4.75 1.36
C GLN A 32 1.51 -6.11 0.95
N ALA A 33 0.78 -6.92 0.17
CA ALA A 33 1.26 -8.19 -0.36
C ALA A 33 2.39 -8.05 -1.41
N LEU A 34 2.56 -6.87 -2.02
CA LEU A 34 3.73 -6.60 -2.85
C LEU A 34 4.98 -6.41 -2.01
N LEU A 35 4.85 -5.72 -0.86
CA LEU A 35 5.95 -5.39 0.05
C LEU A 35 6.33 -6.56 0.98
N VAL A 36 5.35 -7.34 1.43
CA VAL A 36 5.55 -8.44 2.37
C VAL A 36 5.76 -9.75 1.61
N ASP A 37 6.97 -10.32 1.69
CA ASP A 37 7.24 -11.67 1.18
C ASP A 37 6.57 -12.71 2.07
N SER A 38 5.37 -13.15 1.68
CA SER A 38 4.60 -14.18 2.38
C SER A 38 4.90 -15.60 1.90
N ARG A 39 5.69 -15.78 0.83
CA ARG A 39 5.87 -17.09 0.17
C ARG A 39 7.30 -17.57 0.09
N GLY A 40 8.28 -16.72 0.40
CA GLY A 40 9.69 -17.06 0.42
C GLY A 40 10.23 -17.28 -1.00
N GLY A 41 10.90 -16.27 -1.56
CA GLY A 41 11.64 -16.45 -2.81
C GLY A 41 11.55 -15.29 -3.80
N ARG A 42 11.06 -14.11 -3.40
CA ARG A 42 11.17 -12.93 -4.24
C ARG A 42 12.55 -12.30 -4.11
N LYS A 43 13.17 -11.96 -5.25
CA LYS A 43 14.19 -10.91 -5.27
C LYS A 43 13.45 -9.63 -4.91
N GLY A 44 13.68 -9.09 -3.71
CA GLY A 44 13.03 -7.87 -3.24
C GLY A 44 13.16 -6.72 -4.24
N PHE A 45 12.40 -5.65 -4.03
CA PHE A 45 12.50 -4.47 -4.87
C PHE A 45 13.81 -3.72 -4.62
N PRO A 46 14.35 -3.05 -5.65
CA PRO A 46 15.32 -1.97 -5.47
C PRO A 46 14.84 -0.96 -4.41
N ALA A 47 15.77 -0.34 -3.68
CA ALA A 47 15.43 0.48 -2.51
C ALA A 47 14.57 1.71 -2.86
N ASP A 48 14.80 2.31 -4.02
CA ASP A 48 14.01 3.38 -4.62
C ASP A 48 12.58 2.93 -4.95
N VAL A 49 12.43 1.78 -5.62
CA VAL A 49 11.11 1.19 -5.93
C VAL A 49 10.36 0.81 -4.65
N TYR A 50 11.06 0.28 -3.64
CA TYR A 50 10.49 -0.02 -2.34
C TYR A 50 9.99 1.25 -1.62
N SER A 51 10.75 2.35 -1.73
CA SER A 51 10.36 3.64 -1.16
C SER A 51 9.08 4.17 -1.80
N ASP A 52 8.95 4.08 -3.13
CA ASP A 52 7.73 4.49 -3.84
C ASP A 52 6.52 3.65 -3.40
N LEU A 53 6.66 2.31 -3.36
CA LEU A 53 5.59 1.42 -2.93
C LEU A 53 5.20 1.64 -1.47
N SER A 54 6.17 1.94 -0.60
CA SER A 54 5.93 2.26 0.81
C SER A 54 5.16 3.58 0.94
N LEU A 55 5.52 4.61 0.17
CA LEU A 55 4.79 5.87 0.12
C LEU A 55 3.35 5.65 -0.32
N LEU A 56 3.11 4.88 -1.38
CA LEU A 56 1.76 4.55 -1.84
C LEU A 56 0.95 3.86 -0.73
N LEU A 57 1.55 2.93 0.02
CA LEU A 57 0.88 2.27 1.14
C LEU A 57 0.46 3.26 2.25
N THR A 58 1.22 4.33 2.49
CA THR A 58 0.83 5.37 3.47
C THR A 58 -0.35 6.23 3.02
N LEU A 59 -0.59 6.31 1.71
CA LEU A 59 -1.68 7.10 1.13
C LEU A 59 -2.99 6.32 1.09
N VAL A 60 -2.93 4.99 1.03
CA VAL A 60 -4.13 4.14 0.97
C VAL A 60 -4.71 3.99 2.38
N PRO A 61 -6.01 4.27 2.57
CA PRO A 61 -6.65 4.08 3.88
C PRO A 61 -6.52 2.63 4.31
N ARG A 62 -6.04 2.43 5.54
CA ARG A 62 -6.00 1.09 6.13
C ARG A 62 -7.43 0.57 6.27
N PRO A 63 -7.73 -0.66 5.83
CA PRO A 63 -9.02 -1.26 6.08
C PRO A 63 -9.23 -1.32 7.59
N LYS A 64 -10.41 -0.90 8.05
CA LYS A 64 -10.76 -0.99 9.46
C LYS A 64 -10.78 -2.46 9.84
N GLY A 65 -9.81 -2.88 10.64
CA GLY A 65 -9.71 -4.26 11.08
C GLY A 65 -10.88 -4.60 12.01
N PRO A 66 -11.29 -5.88 12.11
CA PRO A 66 -12.30 -6.30 13.08
C PRO A 66 -11.90 -6.02 14.55
N TYR A 67 -10.65 -5.60 14.79
CA TYR A 67 -10.08 -5.24 16.09
C TYR A 67 -9.92 -3.74 16.32
N ASP A 68 -10.39 -2.87 15.41
CA ASP A 68 -10.38 -1.40 15.60
C ASP A 68 -11.46 -0.91 16.60
N ILE A 69 -12.09 -1.83 17.32
CA ILE A 69 -13.06 -1.59 18.41
C ILE A 69 -12.52 -0.70 19.54
N TRP A 70 -11.19 -0.56 19.66
CA TRP A 70 -10.57 0.37 20.61
C TRP A 70 -10.53 1.82 20.10
N ASN A 71 -10.69 2.06 18.79
CA ASN A 71 -10.76 3.40 18.21
C ASN A 71 -12.18 3.99 18.32
N ASP A 72 -13.22 3.15 18.17
CA ASP A 72 -14.61 3.57 18.37
C ASP A 72 -14.86 4.08 19.81
N ALA A 73 -14.19 3.49 20.80
CA ALA A 73 -14.25 3.96 22.20
C ALA A 73 -13.59 5.34 22.40
N LEU A 74 -12.56 5.66 21.62
CA LEU A 74 -11.87 6.96 21.67
C LEU A 74 -12.65 8.06 20.93
N ASP A 75 -13.36 7.71 19.86
CA ASP A 75 -14.22 8.64 19.11
C ASP A 75 -15.54 8.94 19.86
N ALA A 76 -16.05 7.98 20.66
CA ALA A 76 -17.23 8.18 21.50
C ALA A 76 -17.01 9.18 22.65
N ASP A 77 -15.79 9.27 23.18
CA ASP A 77 -15.42 10.20 24.26
C ASP A 77 -15.32 11.66 23.77
N LYS A 78 -15.11 11.88 22.47
CA LYS A 78 -14.96 13.24 21.89
C LYS A 78 -16.29 13.97 21.65
N THR A 79 -17.43 13.31 21.89
CA THR A 79 -18.77 13.88 21.65
C THR A 79 -19.52 14.21 22.96
N GLY A 80 -18.81 14.21 24.10
CA GLY A 80 -19.32 14.62 25.42
C GLY A 80 -19.06 16.07 25.76
#